data_AF-A0A645CRC3-F1
#
_entry.id   AF-A0A645CRC3-F1
#
_cell.length_a   1.000
_cell.length_b   1.000
_cell.length_c   1.000
_cell.angle_alpha   90.00
_cell.angle_beta   90.00
_cell.angle_gamma   90.00
#
_symmetry.space_group_name_H-M   'P 1'
#
loop_
_entity.id
_entity.type
_entity.pdbx_description
1 polymer ?
#
loop_
_entity_poly.entity_id
_entity_poly.type
_entity_poly.pdbx_seq_one_letter_code
_entity_poly.pdbx_strand_id
1 'polypeptide(L)'
;MRFFEKSGEQYEKFSKPRVTPLWDMVCSWFFGGNMLFSSFVIRDYHNNKGFQYKALFMEVYTSAVPYIFIALVLVLVFWAYFKNFKNKLVQVLMISFFVDIIIHCVLKFGLHTSYIYGGHFIFVVPLMMGWLFYSYKNSPKMLSFLFVTVSFLLFYLGINNFLRMEEFFTFLNQYYR
;
A
#
# COMPACT_ATOMS: atom_id res chain seq x y z
N MET A 1 -16.08 -12.71 19.73
CA MET A 1 -16.17 -13.34 18.39
C MET A 1 -17.15 -12.65 17.45
N ARG A 2 -18.35 -12.20 17.87
CA ARG A 2 -19.34 -11.48 17.03
C ARG A 2 -18.90 -10.18 16.32
N PHE A 3 -17.82 -9.53 16.76
CA PHE A 3 -17.38 -8.25 16.15
C PHE A 3 -16.63 -8.47 14.83
N PHE A 4 -15.85 -9.55 14.73
CA PHE A 4 -15.06 -9.90 13.54
C PHE A 4 -15.91 -10.42 12.38
N GLU A 5 -17.05 -11.04 12.67
CA GLU A 5 -18.02 -11.50 11.66
C GLU A 5 -18.79 -10.32 11.07
N LYS A 6 -19.26 -9.39 11.91
CA LYS A 6 -20.02 -8.22 11.46
C LYS A 6 -19.24 -7.26 10.56
N SER A 7 -17.93 -7.10 10.74
CA SER A 7 -17.12 -6.25 9.86
C SER A 7 -16.97 -6.83 8.45
N GLY A 8 -16.99 -8.16 8.30
CA GLY A 8 -17.00 -8.84 7.00
C GLY A 8 -18.37 -8.82 6.30
N GLU A 9 -19.44 -9.05 7.05
CA GLU A 9 -20.82 -9.10 6.51
C GLU A 9 -21.29 -7.75 5.93
N GLN A 10 -20.84 -6.63 6.52
CA GLN A 10 -21.20 -5.30 6.01
C GLN A 10 -20.56 -5.00 4.64
N TYR A 11 -19.51 -5.74 4.25
CA TYR A 11 -18.79 -5.61 2.99
C TYR A 11 -19.37 -6.50 1.87
N GLU A 12 -19.75 -7.75 2.17
CA GLU A 12 -20.43 -8.64 1.20
C GLU A 12 -21.77 -8.08 0.72
N LYS A 13 -22.39 -7.18 1.49
CA LYS A 13 -23.65 -6.53 1.16
C LYS A 13 -23.58 -5.59 -0.06
N PHE A 14 -22.38 -5.13 -0.46
CA PHE A 14 -22.22 -4.12 -1.52
C PHE A 14 -21.50 -4.62 -2.79
N SER A 15 -20.90 -5.82 -2.79
CA SER A 15 -20.32 -6.42 -3.99
C SER A 15 -20.20 -7.94 -3.86
N LYS A 16 -20.05 -8.66 -4.97
CA LYS A 16 -19.51 -10.04 -4.98
C LYS A 16 -17.98 -9.95 -5.15
N PRO A 17 -17.21 -9.71 -4.07
CA PRO A 17 -15.76 -9.59 -4.20
C PRO A 17 -15.17 -10.92 -4.65
N ARG A 18 -14.12 -10.86 -5.45
CA ARG A 18 -13.27 -12.02 -5.70
C ARG A 18 -12.64 -12.42 -4.37
N VAL A 19 -12.59 -13.71 -4.07
CA VAL A 19 -11.96 -14.21 -2.84
C VAL A 19 -10.45 -14.04 -2.99
N THR A 20 -9.93 -12.92 -2.48
CA THR A 20 -8.49 -12.62 -2.46
C THR A 20 -7.89 -13.13 -1.15
N PRO A 21 -6.77 -13.89 -1.17
CA PRO A 21 -6.09 -14.32 0.04
C PRO A 21 -5.66 -13.14 0.93
N LEU A 22 -5.77 -13.30 2.25
CA LEU A 22 -5.47 -12.22 3.21
C LEU A 22 -4.05 -11.68 3.07
N TRP A 23 -3.05 -12.54 2.90
CA TRP A 23 -1.65 -12.11 2.75
C TRP A 23 -1.48 -11.18 1.54
N ASP A 24 -2.21 -11.45 0.47
CA ASP A 24 -2.14 -10.70 -0.77
C ASP A 24 -2.85 -9.36 -0.61
N MET A 25 -3.99 -9.33 0.07
CA MET A 25 -4.65 -8.07 0.45
C MET A 25 -3.74 -7.19 1.30
N VAL A 26 -3.04 -7.77 2.28
CA VAL A 26 -2.13 -7.04 3.16
C VAL A 26 -0.93 -6.49 2.39
N CYS A 27 -0.27 -7.32 1.57
CA CYS A 27 0.87 -6.88 0.78
C CYS A 27 0.45 -5.86 -0.29
N SER A 28 -0.57 -6.20 -1.08
CA SER A 28 -0.98 -5.41 -2.23
C SER A 28 -1.68 -4.11 -1.86
N TRP A 29 -2.63 -4.15 -0.93
CA TRP A 29 -3.46 -2.98 -0.61
C TRP A 29 -2.94 -2.20 0.59
N PHE A 30 -2.59 -2.87 1.69
CA PHE A 30 -2.20 -2.16 2.92
C PHE A 30 -0.78 -1.57 2.81
N PHE A 31 0.22 -2.42 2.62
CA PHE A 31 1.60 -1.97 2.49
C PHE A 31 1.88 -1.35 1.12
N GLY A 32 1.39 -1.97 0.05
CA GLY A 32 1.69 -1.61 -1.32
C GLY A 32 0.88 -0.46 -1.89
N GLY A 33 -0.44 -0.50 -1.73
CA GLY A 33 -1.39 0.33 -2.47
C GLY A 33 -1.28 1.82 -2.21
N ASN A 34 -0.50 2.21 -1.19
CA ASN A 34 -0.17 3.59 -0.85
C ASN A 34 1.13 4.10 -1.50
N MET A 35 1.88 3.22 -2.17
CA MET A 35 3.13 3.54 -2.85
C MET A 35 3.08 3.17 -4.33
N LEU A 36 2.58 1.98 -4.66
CA LEU A 36 2.50 1.47 -6.01
C LEU A 36 1.03 1.22 -6.38
N PHE A 37 0.61 1.77 -7.51
CA PHE A 37 -0.66 1.37 -8.10
C PHE A 37 -0.56 -0.06 -8.64
N SER A 38 -1.54 -0.89 -8.30
CA SER A 38 -1.66 -2.23 -8.86
C SER A 38 -2.41 -2.21 -10.18
N SER A 39 -2.50 -3.36 -10.83
CA SER A 39 -3.24 -3.54 -12.07
C SER A 39 -4.73 -3.28 -11.88
N PHE A 40 -5.37 -2.77 -12.93
CA PHE A 40 -6.80 -2.51 -12.92
C PHE A 40 -7.59 -3.63 -13.61
N VAL A 41 -8.79 -3.90 -13.12
CA VAL A 41 -9.78 -4.75 -13.77
C VAL A 41 -11.03 -3.92 -14.09
N ILE A 42 -11.53 -4.09 -15.31
CA ILE A 42 -12.78 -3.47 -15.74
C ILE A 42 -13.91 -4.46 -15.48
N ARG A 43 -15.00 -3.98 -14.87
CA ARG A 43 -16.20 -4.78 -14.60
C ARG A 43 -17.44 -4.04 -15.07
N ASP A 44 -18.37 -4.77 -15.66
CA ASP A 44 -19.68 -4.24 -15.98
C ASP A 44 -20.53 -4.18 -14.71
N TYR A 45 -21.13 -3.02 -14.47
CA TYR A 45 -22.01 -2.74 -13.34
C TYR A 45 -23.32 -2.12 -13.83
N HIS A 46 -24.36 -2.31 -13.04
CA HIS A 46 -25.63 -1.63 -13.24
C HIS A 46 -26.09 -0.95 -11.95
N ASN A 47 -26.74 0.19 -12.09
CA ASN A 47 -27.47 0.80 -10.98
C ASN A 47 -28.86 0.15 -10.85
N ASN A 48 -29.53 0.36 -9.72
CA ASN A 48 -30.92 -0.04 -9.46
C ASN A 48 -31.92 0.59 -10.44
N LYS A 49 -31.52 1.64 -11.18
CA LYS A 49 -32.29 2.29 -12.24
C LYS A 49 -32.05 1.70 -13.64
N GLY A 50 -31.29 0.62 -13.76
CA GLY A 50 -30.98 -0.04 -15.04
C GLY A 50 -29.86 0.62 -15.88
N PHE A 51 -29.23 1.67 -15.38
CA PHE A 51 -28.07 2.29 -16.04
C PHE A 51 -26.85 1.38 -15.97
N GLN A 52 -26.34 0.96 -17.13
CA GLN A 52 -25.16 0.12 -17.29
C GLN A 52 -23.91 1.01 -17.41
N TYR A 53 -22.87 0.71 -16.65
CA TYR A 53 -21.60 1.44 -16.69
C TYR A 53 -20.43 0.50 -16.42
N LYS A 54 -19.24 0.87 -16.89
CA LYS A 54 -18.02 0.10 -16.64
C LYS A 54 -17.29 0.66 -15.43
N ALA A 55 -17.08 -0.11 -14.39
CA ALA A 55 -16.30 0.30 -13.24
C ALA A 55 -14.86 -0.21 -13.36
N LEU A 56 -13.91 0.63 -12.96
CA LEU A 56 -12.50 0.26 -12.85
C LEU A 56 -12.19 -0.05 -11.40
N PHE A 57 -11.66 -1.24 -11.12
CA PHE A 57 -11.25 -1.67 -9.79
C PHE A 57 -9.76 -1.94 -9.75
N MET A 58 -9.12 -1.55 -8.66
CA MET A 58 -7.73 -1.86 -8.39
C MET A 58 -7.63 -3.28 -7.82
N GLU A 59 -6.95 -4.20 -8.52
CA GLU A 59 -6.76 -5.58 -8.04
C GLU A 59 -5.52 -5.68 -7.14
N VAL A 60 -5.16 -6.90 -6.75
CA VAL A 60 -3.86 -7.20 -6.16
C VAL A 60 -2.76 -7.21 -7.23
N TYR A 61 -1.48 -7.24 -6.84
CA TYR A 61 -0.42 -7.29 -7.83
C TYR A 61 -0.44 -8.59 -8.63
N THR A 62 -0.16 -8.49 -9.92
CA THR A 62 -0.18 -9.64 -10.84
C THR A 62 1.20 -10.24 -11.07
N SER A 63 2.26 -9.55 -10.67
CA SER A 63 3.66 -9.99 -10.83
C SER A 63 4.41 -9.97 -9.50
N ALA A 64 5.52 -10.68 -9.43
CA ALA A 64 6.34 -10.75 -8.21
C ALA A 64 7.07 -9.43 -7.87
N VAL A 65 7.30 -8.57 -8.87
CA VAL A 65 8.16 -7.38 -8.73
C VAL A 65 7.64 -6.37 -7.71
N PRO A 66 6.34 -5.98 -7.69
CA PRO A 66 5.80 -5.11 -6.66
C PRO A 66 5.93 -5.69 -5.24
N TYR A 67 5.79 -7.01 -5.07
CA TYR A 67 5.98 -7.64 -3.75
C TYR A 67 7.44 -7.54 -3.28
N ILE A 68 8.41 -7.72 -4.19
CA ILE A 68 9.83 -7.53 -3.89
C ILE A 68 10.09 -6.07 -3.49
N PHE A 69 9.52 -5.11 -4.22
CA PHE A 69 9.60 -3.69 -3.88
C PHE A 69 9.12 -3.41 -2.45
N ILE A 70 7.94 -3.91 -2.08
CA ILE A 70 7.38 -3.73 -0.74
C ILE A 70 8.28 -4.38 0.31
N ALA A 71 8.75 -5.59 0.07
CA ALA A 71 9.63 -6.29 0.99
C ALA A 71 10.92 -5.47 1.24
N LEU A 72 11.52 -4.89 0.20
CA LEU A 72 12.69 -4.02 0.33
C LEU A 72 12.39 -2.76 1.14
N VAL A 73 11.27 -2.09 0.90
CA VAL A 73 10.84 -0.92 1.68
C VAL A 73 10.66 -1.29 3.16
N LEU A 74 9.97 -2.40 3.45
CA LEU A 74 9.77 -2.86 4.82
C LEU A 74 11.09 -3.23 5.50
N VAL A 75 12.03 -3.86 4.79
CA VAL A 75 13.38 -4.12 5.31
C VAL A 75 14.09 -2.82 5.69
N LEU A 76 14.01 -1.77 4.86
CA LEU A 76 14.59 -0.46 5.18
C LEU A 76 13.92 0.17 6.42
N VAL A 77 12.60 0.10 6.54
CA VAL A 77 11.84 0.60 7.69
C VAL A 77 12.22 -0.14 8.98
N PHE A 78 12.26 -1.47 8.95
CA PHE A 78 12.67 -2.25 10.12
C PHE A 78 14.13 -2.05 10.46
N TRP A 79 15.01 -1.92 9.47
CA TRP A 79 16.40 -1.56 9.70
C TRP A 79 16.53 -0.22 10.42
N ALA A 80 15.79 0.80 9.96
CA ALA A 80 15.72 2.09 10.62
C ALA A 80 15.27 1.97 12.08
N TYR A 81 14.25 1.15 12.34
CA TYR A 81 13.73 0.89 13.67
C TYR A 81 14.77 0.26 14.59
N PHE A 82 15.35 -0.87 14.19
CA PHE A 82 16.33 -1.58 15.02
C PHE A 82 17.57 -0.73 15.30
N LYS A 83 18.03 0.05 14.31
CA LYS A 83 19.18 0.94 14.49
C LYS A 83 18.89 2.08 15.48
N ASN A 84 17.66 2.56 15.52
CA ASN A 84 17.23 3.69 16.35
C ASN A 84 16.30 3.27 17.50
N PHE A 85 16.35 2.02 17.95
CA PHE A 85 15.36 1.46 18.88
C PHE A 85 15.24 2.25 20.20
N LYS A 86 16.33 2.87 20.67
CA LYS A 86 16.35 3.68 21.90
C LYS A 86 15.74 5.08 21.73
N ASN A 87 15.45 5.51 20.50
CA ASN A 87 14.91 6.82 20.21
C ASN A 87 13.38 6.84 20.42
N LYS A 88 12.93 7.67 21.36
CA LYS A 88 11.50 7.80 21.71
C LYS A 88 10.62 8.21 20.52
N LEU A 89 11.11 9.08 19.64
CA LEU A 89 10.35 9.53 18.47
C LEU A 89 10.14 8.38 17.47
N VAL A 90 11.18 7.57 17.26
CA VAL A 90 11.10 6.37 16.41
C VAL A 90 10.15 5.34 17.01
N GLN A 91 10.17 5.16 18.34
CA GLN A 91 9.22 4.28 19.03
C GLN A 91 7.78 4.75 18.83
N VAL A 92 7.49 6.05 18.99
CA VAL A 92 6.14 6.60 18.78
C VAL A 92 5.66 6.33 17.35
N LEU A 93 6.50 6.56 16.34
CA LEU A 93 6.16 6.27 14.95
C LEU A 93 5.81 4.79 14.73
N MET A 94 6.65 3.89 15.26
CA MET A 94 6.44 2.45 15.08
C MET A 94 5.26 1.90 15.89
N ILE A 95 4.96 2.47 17.06
CA ILE A 95 3.76 2.12 17.83
C ILE A 95 2.51 2.59 17.07
N SER A 96 2.50 3.82 16.54
CA SER A 96 1.40 4.30 15.69
C SER A 96 1.18 3.35 14.51
N PHE A 97 2.24 3.04 13.78
CA PHE A 97 2.18 2.12 12.63
C PHE A 97 1.65 0.74 13.01
N PHE A 98 2.05 0.23 14.18
CA PHE A 98 1.60 -1.06 14.68
C PHE A 98 0.10 -1.07 15.00
N VAL A 99 -0.45 0.03 15.52
CA VAL A 99 -1.89 0.18 15.73
C VAL A 99 -2.63 0.12 14.40
N ASP A 100 -2.15 0.81 13.36
CA ASP A 100 -2.74 0.74 12.01
C ASP A 100 -2.70 -0.67 11.42
N ILE A 101 -1.59 -1.41 11.62
CA ILE A 101 -1.49 -2.82 11.22
C ILE A 101 -2.55 -3.67 11.93
N ILE A 102 -2.79 -3.46 13.23
CA ILE A 102 -3.84 -4.20 13.95
C ILE A 102 -5.22 -3.87 13.37
N ILE A 103 -5.54 -2.59 13.19
CA ILE A 103 -6.85 -2.13 12.70
C ILE A 103 -7.12 -2.68 11.29
N HIS A 104 -6.17 -2.53 10.38
CA HIS A 104 -6.38 -2.82 8.98
C HIS A 104 -6.11 -4.29 8.63
N CYS A 105 -5.06 -4.91 9.18
CA CYS A 105 -4.69 -6.29 8.82
C CYS A 105 -5.36 -7.34 9.72
N VAL A 106 -5.54 -7.06 11.02
CA VAL A 106 -6.11 -8.04 11.98
C VAL A 106 -7.62 -7.87 12.11
N LEU A 107 -8.11 -6.66 12.34
CA LEU A 107 -9.56 -6.39 12.40
C LEU A 107 -10.21 -6.34 11.01
N LYS A 108 -9.40 -6.34 9.94
CA LYS A 108 -9.81 -6.24 8.53
C LYS A 108 -10.62 -4.98 8.22
N PHE A 109 -10.53 -3.95 9.07
CA PHE A 109 -11.29 -2.73 8.88
C PHE A 109 -10.73 -1.97 7.68
N GLY A 110 -11.54 -1.75 6.65
CA GLY A 110 -11.10 -0.98 5.47
C GLY A 110 -9.95 -1.60 4.67
N LEU A 111 -9.63 -2.88 4.84
CA LEU A 111 -8.48 -3.52 4.18
C LEU A 111 -8.61 -3.53 2.64
N HIS A 112 -9.84 -3.69 2.14
CA HIS A 112 -10.14 -3.63 0.70
C HIS A 112 -9.98 -2.23 0.10
N THR A 113 -9.95 -1.20 0.95
CA THR A 113 -9.83 0.21 0.57
C THR A 113 -8.70 0.88 1.35
N SER A 114 -7.70 0.12 1.78
CA SER A 114 -6.61 0.61 2.65
C SER A 114 -5.76 1.69 1.99
N TYR A 115 -5.80 1.78 0.66
CA TYR A 115 -5.19 2.88 -0.10
C TYR A 115 -5.84 4.25 0.18
N ILE A 116 -7.10 4.27 0.63
CA ILE A 116 -7.78 5.51 1.06
C ILE A 116 -7.36 5.86 2.50
N TYR A 117 -7.11 4.84 3.33
CA TYR A 117 -6.69 5.02 4.72
C TYR A 117 -5.18 5.27 4.88
N GLY A 118 -4.41 5.18 3.80
CA GLY A 118 -2.96 5.34 3.80
C GLY A 118 -2.44 6.59 4.47
N GLY A 119 -3.18 7.70 4.39
CA GLY A 119 -2.80 8.97 5.04
C GLY A 119 -2.50 8.84 6.54
N HIS A 120 -3.06 7.85 7.23
CA HIS A 120 -2.83 7.62 8.66
C HIS A 120 -1.49 6.99 8.99
N PHE A 121 -0.83 6.32 8.03
CA PHE A 121 0.37 5.53 8.33
C PHE A 121 1.48 5.63 7.29
N ILE A 122 1.19 6.04 6.05
CA ILE A 122 2.19 6.05 4.97
C ILE A 122 3.36 6.98 5.26
N PHE A 123 3.13 8.04 6.05
CA PHE A 123 4.17 8.98 6.47
C PHE A 123 5.27 8.31 7.32
N VAL A 124 5.01 7.16 7.93
CA VAL A 124 6.00 6.39 8.69
C VAL A 124 7.16 5.97 7.78
N VAL A 125 6.89 5.61 6.52
CA VAL A 125 7.91 5.14 5.57
C VAL A 125 9.00 6.20 5.34
N PRO A 126 8.72 7.43 4.84
CA PRO A 126 9.74 8.43 4.63
C PRO A 126 10.39 8.92 5.92
N LEU A 127 9.66 8.99 7.05
CA LEU A 127 10.26 9.38 8.33
C LEU A 127 11.26 8.35 8.85
N MET A 128 10.94 7.06 8.74
CA MET A 128 11.86 5.98 9.13
C MET A 128 13.08 5.93 8.20
N MET A 129 12.89 6.13 6.89
CA MET A 129 14.02 6.30 5.96
C MET A 129 14.89 7.49 6.37
N GLY A 130 14.31 8.64 6.72
CA GLY A 130 15.05 9.80 7.22
C GLY A 130 15.90 9.47 8.45
N TRP A 131 15.35 8.74 9.42
CA TRP A 131 16.10 8.25 10.58
C TRP A 131 17.24 7.30 10.20
N LEU A 132 17.04 6.41 9.22
CA LEU A 132 18.09 5.50 8.75
C LEU A 132 19.27 6.26 8.17
N PHE A 133 19.00 7.23 7.29
CA PHE A 133 20.05 8.09 6.72
C PHE A 133 20.75 8.91 7.81
N TYR A 134 19.99 9.46 8.76
CA TYR A 134 20.57 10.19 9.88
C TYR A 134 21.48 9.32 10.75
N SER A 135 21.14 8.06 11.01
CA SER A 135 21.99 7.12 11.77
C SER A 135 23.32 6.83 11.09
N TYR A 136 23.35 6.89 9.76
CA TYR A 136 24.54 6.62 8.95
C TYR A 136 25.23 7.89 8.43
N LYS A 137 24.87 9.08 8.93
CA LYS A 137 25.43 10.37 8.48
C LYS A 137 26.97 10.45 8.46
N ASN A 138 27.64 9.68 9.32
CA ASN A 138 29.10 9.63 9.42
C ASN A 138 29.74 8.48 8.63
N SER A 139 28.97 7.72 7.84
CA SER A 139 29.44 6.57 7.06
C SER A 139 29.16 6.78 5.57
N PRO A 140 30.10 7.40 4.81
CA PRO A 140 29.89 7.73 3.40
C PRO A 140 29.55 6.52 2.52
N LYS A 141 30.19 5.37 2.77
CA LYS A 141 29.91 4.12 2.03
C LYS A 141 28.47 3.67 2.22
N MET A 142 27.99 3.72 3.46
CA MET A 142 26.64 3.28 3.78
C MET A 142 25.58 4.26 3.27
N LEU A 143 25.84 5.56 3.35
CA LEU A 143 24.97 6.58 2.74
C LEU A 143 24.87 6.39 1.22
N SER A 144 25.99 6.16 0.55
CA SER A 144 25.99 5.91 -0.90
C SER A 144 25.15 4.68 -1.26
N PHE A 145 25.32 3.58 -0.52
CA PHE A 145 24.47 2.39 -0.67
C PHE A 145 22.98 2.72 -0.51
N LEU A 146 22.60 3.39 0.58
CA LEU A 146 21.20 3.77 0.83
C LEU A 146 20.64 4.70 -0.26
N PHE A 147 21.43 5.68 -0.72
CA PHE A 147 21.03 6.58 -1.81
C PHE A 147 20.78 5.83 -3.11
N VAL A 148 21.65 4.88 -3.48
CA VAL A 148 21.47 4.07 -4.69
C VAL A 148 20.23 3.19 -4.54
N THR A 149 20.05 2.51 -3.41
CA THR A 149 18.87 1.68 -3.16
C THR A 149 17.58 2.48 -3.23
N VAL A 150 17.48 3.61 -2.52
CA VAL A 150 16.28 4.45 -2.51
C VAL A 150 16.03 5.08 -3.88
N SER A 151 17.08 5.49 -4.61
CA SER A 151 16.93 6.00 -5.98
C SER A 151 16.34 4.96 -6.93
N PHE A 152 16.79 3.69 -6.83
CA PHE A 152 16.25 2.61 -7.64
C PHE A 152 14.77 2.34 -7.31
N LEU A 153 14.42 2.30 -6.03
CA LEU A 153 13.04 2.18 -5.58
C LEU A 153 12.18 3.36 -6.08
N LEU A 154 12.66 4.59 -5.95
CA LEU A 154 11.96 5.78 -6.41
C LEU A 154 11.70 5.75 -7.92
N PHE A 155 12.70 5.33 -8.70
CA PHE A 155 12.58 5.23 -10.15
C PHE A 155 11.53 4.18 -10.55
N TYR A 156 11.57 3.00 -9.92
CA TYR A 156 10.56 1.96 -10.13
C TYR A 156 9.16 2.45 -9.75
N LEU A 157 9.01 3.13 -8.61
CA LEU A 157 7.76 3.73 -8.18
C LEU A 157 7.22 4.72 -9.21
N GLY A 158 8.07 5.62 -9.69
CA GLY A 158 7.72 6.62 -10.69
C GLY A 158 7.21 5.98 -11.98
N ILE A 159 7.97 5.02 -12.53
CA ILE A 159 7.58 4.31 -13.76
C ILE A 159 6.27 3.55 -13.57
N ASN A 160 6.17 2.74 -12.52
CA ASN A 160 4.98 1.92 -12.29
C ASN A 160 3.73 2.80 -12.20
N ASN A 161 3.77 3.84 -11.38
CA ASN A 161 2.59 4.68 -11.16
C ASN A 161 2.25 5.51 -12.40
N PHE A 162 3.24 5.97 -13.17
CA PHE A 162 3.00 6.68 -14.40
C PHE A 162 2.28 5.80 -15.44
N LEU A 163 2.75 4.56 -15.64
CA LEU A 163 2.11 3.59 -16.53
C LEU A 163 0.69 3.24 -16.09
N ARG A 164 0.47 3.02 -14.79
CA ARG A 164 -0.88 2.76 -14.26
C ARG A 164 -1.81 3.98 -14.43
N MET A 165 -1.31 5.19 -14.24
CA MET A 165 -2.09 6.40 -14.51
C MET A 165 -2.47 6.53 -15.99
N GLU A 166 -1.58 6.15 -16.92
CA GLU A 166 -1.89 6.12 -18.34
C GLU A 166 -3.02 5.12 -18.67
N GLU A 167 -2.99 3.92 -18.07
CA GLU A 167 -4.07 2.93 -18.19
C GLU A 167 -5.40 3.50 -17.67
N PHE A 168 -5.38 4.20 -16.54
CA PHE A 168 -6.55 4.87 -15.97
C PHE A 168 -7.13 5.93 -16.91
N PHE A 169 -6.29 6.81 -17.48
CA PHE A 169 -6.76 7.82 -18.42
C PHE A 169 -7.27 7.22 -19.73
N THR A 170 -6.63 6.15 -20.21
CA THR A 170 -7.11 5.41 -21.39
C THR A 170 -8.50 4.85 -21.16
N PHE A 171 -8.73 4.26 -19.99
CA PHE A 171 -10.05 3.78 -19.58
C PHE A 171 -11.11 4.90 -19.55
N LEU A 172 -10.78 6.06 -18.95
CA LEU A 172 -11.70 7.20 -18.91
C LEU A 172 -12.06 7.68 -20.32
N ASN A 173 -11.07 7.82 -21.19
CA ASN A 173 -11.29 8.28 -22.56
C ASN A 173 -12.12 7.31 -23.40
N GLN A 174 -12.04 6.00 -23.11
CA GLN A 174 -12.77 4.98 -23.85
C GLN A 174 -14.25 4.85 -23.42
N TYR A 175 -14.56 5.06 -22.14
CA TYR A 175 -15.89 4.71 -21.60
C TYR A 175 -16.67 5.89 -21.00
N TYR A 176 -16.04 7.05 -20.78
CA TYR A 176 -16.62 8.16 -20.02
C TYR A 176 -16.42 9.54 -20.68
N ARG A 177 -16.12 9.58 -21.98
CA ARG A 177 -16.13 10.80 -22.79
C ARG A 177 -17.51 11.10 -23.35
#